data_AF-A0A4Q2ZQM2-F1
#
_entry.id   AF-A0A4Q2ZQM2-F1
#
_cell.length_a   1.000
_cell.length_b   1.000
_cell.length_c   1.000
_cell.angle_alpha   90.00
_cell.angle_beta   90.00
_cell.angle_gamma   90.00
#
_symmetry.space_group_name_H-M   'P 1'
#
loop_
_entity.id
_entity.type
_entity.pdbx_description
1 polymer ?
#
loop_
_entity_poly.entity_id
_entity_poly.type
_entity_poly.pdbx_seq_one_letter_code
_entity_poly.pdbx_strand_id
1 'polypeptide(L)'
;VRSSDQAFDDMPDMKIEGEMLELAEHIIGTKKGCFDASTFDDRYELAVAELVKAKIEGRSLPKKKAPVASKPSDLLAALRESAGVGAKKVAPKRSAANANRGTSRTAAGKAARSKPAQSPTRRAS
;
A
#
# COMPACT_ATOMS: atom_id res chain seq x y z
N VAL A 1 5.70 -3.35 -35.57
CA VAL A 1 6.25 -2.22 -34.78
C VAL A 1 6.42 -1.05 -35.74
N ARG A 2 5.92 0.15 -35.41
CA ARG A 2 6.13 1.34 -36.26
C ARG A 2 7.59 1.77 -36.19
N SER A 3 8.13 2.38 -37.24
CA SER A 3 9.48 2.96 -37.18
C SER A 3 9.49 4.16 -36.23
N SER A 4 10.65 4.42 -35.61
CA SER A 4 10.82 5.58 -34.73
C SER A 4 10.51 6.87 -35.48
N ASP A 5 11.01 7.01 -36.71
CA ASP A 5 10.83 8.21 -37.53
C ASP A 5 9.33 8.53 -37.71
N GLN A 6 8.53 7.55 -38.15
CA GLN A 6 7.07 7.71 -38.29
C GLN A 6 6.33 7.99 -36.98
N ALA A 7 6.90 7.62 -35.84
CA ALA A 7 6.29 7.89 -34.54
C ALA A 7 6.51 9.34 -34.08
N PHE A 8 7.53 10.03 -34.62
CA PHE A 8 7.93 11.38 -34.21
C PHE A 8 7.80 12.43 -35.34
N ASP A 9 7.33 12.05 -36.53
CA ASP A 9 7.18 12.94 -37.70
C ASP A 9 6.39 14.24 -37.41
N ASP A 10 5.40 14.20 -36.51
CA ASP A 10 4.57 15.36 -36.15
C ASP A 10 5.24 16.29 -35.11
N MET A 11 6.42 15.92 -34.58
CA MET A 11 7.06 16.65 -33.49
C MET A 11 7.93 17.80 -34.04
N PRO A 12 7.75 19.04 -33.57
CA PRO A 12 8.52 20.17 -34.08
C PRO A 12 9.99 20.12 -33.63
N ASP A 13 10.90 20.44 -34.54
CA ASP A 13 12.32 20.61 -34.23
C ASP A 13 12.54 21.89 -33.43
N MET A 14 12.67 21.75 -32.11
CA MET A 14 12.91 22.87 -31.19
C MET A 14 14.25 22.70 -30.46
N LYS A 15 15.02 23.80 -30.39
CA LYS A 15 16.22 23.86 -29.56
C LYS A 15 15.83 24.16 -28.11
N ILE A 16 16.29 23.33 -27.19
CA ILE A 16 16.05 23.48 -25.75
C ILE A 16 17.23 24.24 -25.15
N GLU A 17 16.94 25.29 -24.38
CA GLU A 17 17.95 26.10 -23.68
C GLU A 17 18.67 25.31 -22.57
N GLY A 18 19.93 25.67 -22.29
CA GLY A 18 20.84 24.89 -21.42
C GLY A 18 20.32 24.61 -20.02
N GLU A 19 19.70 25.58 -19.36
CA GLU A 19 19.18 25.41 -17.98
C GLU A 19 18.06 24.36 -17.90
N MET A 20 17.17 24.30 -18.90
CA MET A 20 16.11 23.29 -18.95
C MET A 20 16.67 21.89 -19.21
N LEU A 21 17.73 21.82 -20.03
CA LEU A 21 18.40 20.57 -20.35
C LEU A 21 19.09 19.99 -19.10
N GLU A 22 19.82 20.81 -18.35
CA GLU A 22 20.46 20.42 -17.09
C GLU A 22 19.44 19.91 -16.06
N LEU A 23 18.28 20.57 -15.94
CA LEU A 23 17.21 20.13 -15.07
C LEU A 23 16.64 18.77 -15.52
N ALA A 24 16.41 18.59 -16.82
CA ALA A 24 15.92 17.33 -17.37
C ALA A 24 16.90 16.17 -17.11
N GLU A 25 18.20 16.39 -17.32
CA GLU A 25 19.25 15.42 -17.01
C GLU A 25 19.25 15.04 -15.53
N HIS A 26 19.14 16.02 -14.64
CA HIS A 26 19.06 15.78 -13.20
C HIS A 26 17.82 14.95 -12.82
N ILE A 27 16.65 15.26 -13.38
CA ILE A 27 15.41 14.52 -13.13
C ILE A 27 15.54 13.07 -13.62
N ILE A 28 16.04 12.86 -14.85
CA ILE A 28 16.24 11.51 -15.39
C ILE A 28 17.24 10.74 -14.51
N GLY A 29 18.36 11.38 -14.12
CA GLY A 29 19.37 10.77 -13.27
C GLY A 29 18.85 10.35 -11.89
N THR A 30 17.94 11.14 -11.31
CA THR A 30 17.34 10.87 -9.99
C THR A 30 16.13 9.94 -10.04
N LYS A 31 15.38 9.91 -11.15
CA LYS A 31 14.13 9.13 -11.32
C LYS A 31 14.29 7.88 -12.16
N LYS A 32 15.49 7.60 -12.70
CA LYS A 32 15.75 6.33 -13.38
C LYS A 32 15.46 5.15 -12.46
N GLY A 33 14.83 4.12 -13.02
CA GLY A 33 14.48 2.90 -12.33
C GLY A 33 14.63 1.70 -13.27
N CYS A 34 14.56 0.49 -12.70
CA CYS A 34 14.51 -0.73 -13.51
C CYS A 34 13.12 -0.88 -14.12
N PHE A 35 13.07 -1.06 -15.44
CA PHE A 35 11.84 -1.40 -16.15
C PHE A 35 11.78 -2.90 -16.39
N ASP A 36 10.72 -3.54 -15.88
CA ASP A 36 10.43 -4.95 -16.11
C ASP A 36 9.09 -5.08 -16.83
N ALA A 37 9.13 -5.45 -18.11
CA ALA A 37 7.94 -5.59 -18.94
C ALA A 37 6.98 -6.68 -18.43
N SER A 38 7.46 -7.67 -17.67
CA SER A 38 6.61 -8.73 -17.12
C SER A 38 5.70 -8.24 -15.98
N THR A 39 6.05 -7.11 -15.36
CA THR A 39 5.24 -6.47 -14.31
C THR A 39 4.13 -5.58 -14.86
N PHE A 40 4.06 -5.40 -16.18
CA PHE A 40 3.04 -4.57 -16.80
C PHE A 40 1.70 -5.30 -16.88
N ASP A 41 0.67 -4.71 -16.27
CA ASP A 41 -0.70 -5.21 -16.34
C ASP A 41 -1.47 -4.54 -17.50
N ASP A 42 -1.86 -5.34 -18.50
CA ASP A 42 -2.76 -4.87 -19.56
C ASP A 42 -4.19 -4.73 -19.02
N ARG A 43 -4.50 -3.51 -18.60
CA ARG A 43 -5.82 -3.16 -18.04
C ARG A 43 -6.97 -3.38 -19.02
N TYR A 44 -6.72 -3.36 -20.33
CA TYR A 44 -7.75 -3.57 -21.34
C TYR A 44 -8.10 -5.05 -21.42
N GLU A 45 -7.09 -5.90 -21.63
CA GLU A 45 -7.28 -7.35 -21.74
C GLU A 45 -7.90 -7.93 -20.46
N LEU A 46 -7.44 -7.48 -19.29
CA LEU A 46 -8.04 -7.85 -18.01
C LEU A 46 -9.54 -7.48 -17.94
N ALA A 47 -9.91 -6.27 -18.36
CA ALA A 47 -11.31 -5.83 -18.35
C ALA A 47 -12.19 -6.61 -19.34
N VAL A 48 -11.65 -6.95 -20.52
CA VAL A 48 -12.36 -7.78 -21.51
C VAL A 48 -12.58 -9.19 -20.96
N ALA A 49 -11.56 -9.80 -20.38
CA ALA A 49 -11.67 -11.13 -19.77
C ALA A 49 -12.70 -11.17 -18.63
N GLU A 50 -12.72 -10.15 -17.76
CA GLU A 50 -13.75 -10.00 -16.71
C GLU A 50 -15.16 -9.87 -17.29
N LEU A 51 -15.32 -9.08 -18.36
CA LEU A 51 -16.60 -8.88 -19.03
C LEU A 51 -17.12 -10.19 -19.64
N VAL A 52 -16.25 -10.96 -20.29
CA VAL A 52 -16.60 -12.27 -20.87
C VAL A 52 -17.02 -13.25 -19.78
N LYS A 53 -16.26 -13.36 -18.69
CA LYS A 53 -16.62 -14.22 -17.54
C LYS A 53 -17.98 -13.85 -16.96
N ALA A 54 -18.23 -12.57 -16.71
CA ALA A 54 -19.52 -12.10 -16.19
C ALA A 54 -20.69 -12.46 -17.13
N LYS A 55 -20.49 -12.35 -18.46
CA LYS A 55 -21.50 -12.76 -19.46
C LYS A 55 -21.78 -14.26 -19.43
N ILE A 56 -20.75 -15.10 -19.34
CA ILE A 56 -20.90 -16.56 -19.28
C ILE A 56 -21.67 -16.98 -18.03
N GLU A 57 -21.41 -16.33 -16.90
CA GLU A 57 -22.03 -16.66 -15.61
C GLU A 57 -23.42 -16.01 -15.41
N GLY A 58 -23.91 -15.24 -16.39
CA GLY A 58 -25.18 -14.51 -16.30
C GLY A 58 -25.19 -13.42 -15.22
N ARG A 59 -24.01 -12.97 -14.77
CA ARG A 59 -23.86 -11.94 -13.75
C ARG A 59 -23.94 -10.54 -14.37
N SER A 60 -24.36 -9.56 -13.56
CA SER A 60 -24.33 -8.15 -13.98
C SER A 60 -22.91 -7.73 -14.36
N LEU A 61 -22.80 -6.90 -15.40
CA LEU A 61 -21.52 -6.50 -15.98
C LEU A 61 -20.60 -5.84 -14.93
N PRO A 62 -19.29 -6.14 -14.95
CA PRO A 62 -18.35 -5.55 -14.01
C PRO A 62 -18.32 -4.02 -14.19
N LYS A 63 -18.74 -3.30 -13.15
CA LYS A 63 -18.69 -1.83 -13.13
C LYS A 63 -17.26 -1.39 -12.82
N LYS A 64 -16.69 -0.56 -13.69
CA LYS A 64 -15.38 0.09 -13.46
C LYS A 64 -15.46 0.92 -12.17
N LYS A 65 -14.55 0.66 -11.22
CA LYS A 65 -14.42 1.49 -10.01
C LYS A 65 -14.03 2.91 -10.43
N ALA A 66 -14.81 3.90 -9.97
CA ALA A 66 -14.47 5.30 -10.19
C ALA A 66 -13.15 5.62 -9.46
N PRO A 67 -12.25 6.43 -10.07
CA PRO A 67 -11.07 6.91 -9.37
C PRO A 67 -11.50 7.70 -8.13
N VAL A 68 -10.82 7.46 -7.01
CA VAL A 68 -11.06 8.22 -5.77
C VAL A 68 -10.50 9.62 -5.98
N ALA A 69 -11.36 10.64 -5.95
CA ALA A 69 -10.92 12.02 -6.03
C ALA A 69 -10.08 12.37 -4.80
N SER A 70 -8.84 12.82 -5.01
CA SER A 70 -8.02 13.41 -3.94
C SER A 70 -8.64 14.74 -3.51
N LYS A 71 -8.78 14.95 -2.20
CA LYS A 71 -9.30 16.22 -1.66
C LYS A 71 -8.35 17.37 -2.02
N PRO A 72 -8.83 18.55 -2.45
CA PRO A 72 -7.98 19.66 -2.90
C PRO A 72 -6.94 20.13 -1.88
N SER A 73 -7.23 19.99 -0.58
CA SER A 73 -6.32 20.33 0.52
C SER A 73 -5.05 19.47 0.56
N ASP A 74 -5.07 18.30 -0.10
CA ASP A 74 -3.96 17.33 -0.09
C ASP A 74 -2.90 17.65 -1.14
N LEU A 75 -3.22 18.40 -2.21
CA LEU A 75 -2.25 18.69 -3.27
C LEU A 75 -1.11 19.59 -2.79
N LEU A 76 -1.45 20.63 -2.02
CA LEU A 76 -0.43 21.51 -1.41
C LEU A 76 0.35 20.79 -0.30
N ALA A 77 -0.25 19.79 0.35
CA ALA A 77 0.44 18.97 1.34
C ALA A 77 1.43 18.01 0.66
N ALA A 78 0.96 17.26 -0.35
CA ALA A 78 1.74 16.36 -1.16
C ALA A 78 2.89 17.07 -1.91
N LEU A 79 2.69 18.31 -2.34
CA LEU A 79 3.74 19.13 -2.95
C LEU A 79 4.79 19.55 -1.92
N ARG A 80 4.40 19.97 -0.71
CA ARG A 80 5.34 20.30 0.37
C ARG A 80 6.13 19.09 0.84
N GLU A 81 5.49 17.93 0.92
CA GLU A 81 6.13 16.66 1.25
C GLU A 81 7.10 16.23 0.14
N SER A 82 6.70 16.34 -1.13
CA SER A 82 7.58 16.05 -2.28
C SER A 82 8.75 17.03 -2.40
N ALA A 83 8.58 18.29 -2.00
CA ALA A 83 9.62 19.31 -1.98
C ALA A 83 10.51 19.27 -0.72
N GLY A 84 10.21 18.41 0.26
CA GLY A 84 10.95 18.33 1.52
C GLY A 84 10.78 19.53 2.46
N VAL A 85 9.89 20.47 2.13
CA VAL A 85 9.66 21.71 2.90
C VAL A 85 8.62 21.42 3.99
N GLY A 86 9.07 20.83 5.10
CA GLY A 86 8.20 20.57 6.25
C GLY A 86 8.66 19.48 7.23
N ALA A 87 9.71 18.73 6.91
CA ALA A 87 10.20 17.68 7.80
C ALA A 87 11.10 18.25 8.92
N LYS A 88 10.51 18.70 10.03
CA LYS A 88 11.20 18.52 11.33
C LYS A 88 11.32 17.02 11.54
N LYS A 89 12.56 16.51 11.54
CA LYS A 89 12.95 15.13 11.83
C LYS A 89 12.07 14.54 12.95
N VAL A 90 11.18 13.64 12.59
CA VAL A 90 10.74 12.57 13.50
C VAL A 90 11.36 11.30 12.94
N ALA A 91 12.37 10.80 13.62
CA ALA A 91 12.97 9.52 13.32
C ALA A 91 11.88 8.43 13.27
N PRO A 92 11.90 7.51 12.29
CA PRO A 92 10.90 6.46 12.24
C PRO A 92 11.13 5.52 13.43
N LYS A 93 10.23 5.57 14.43
CA LYS A 93 10.12 4.50 15.42
C LYS A 93 9.52 3.30 14.70
N ARG A 94 10.40 2.44 14.18
CA ARG A 94 10.03 1.12 13.66
C ARG A 94 9.34 0.34 14.79
N SER A 95 8.01 0.23 14.74
CA SER A 95 7.30 -0.83 15.46
C SER A 95 7.45 -2.09 14.63
N ALA A 96 8.48 -2.88 14.93
CA ALA A 96 8.59 -4.23 14.40
C ALA A 96 7.42 -5.05 14.97
N ALA A 97 6.42 -5.31 14.15
CA ALA A 97 5.39 -6.30 14.41
C ALA A 97 6.00 -7.70 14.24
N ASN A 98 6.83 -8.14 15.18
CA ASN A 98 6.98 -9.55 15.56
C ASN A 98 7.92 -9.68 16.78
N ALA A 99 7.34 -9.74 17.97
CA ALA A 99 8.04 -10.21 19.17
C ALA A 99 7.06 -10.94 20.08
N ASN A 100 6.34 -11.93 19.53
CA ASN A 100 5.73 -12.96 20.36
C ASN A 100 6.83 -13.96 20.76
N ARG A 101 7.70 -13.54 21.68
CA ARG A 101 8.61 -14.42 22.42
C ARG A 101 8.17 -14.40 23.87
N GLY A 102 7.86 -15.59 24.35
CA GLY A 102 7.06 -15.84 25.53
C GLY A 102 7.57 -15.15 26.78
N THR A 103 6.64 -14.54 27.51
CA THR A 103 6.79 -14.38 28.95
C THR A 103 5.92 -15.43 29.63
N SER A 104 6.65 -16.34 30.27
CA SER A 104 6.31 -17.29 31.32
C SER A 104 4.87 -17.33 31.83
N ARG A 105 4.31 -18.53 31.76
CA ARG A 105 3.22 -19.04 32.59
C ARG A 105 3.50 -18.76 34.08
N THR A 106 2.50 -18.29 34.80
CA THR A 106 2.36 -18.54 36.24
C THR A 106 0.92 -18.99 36.50
N ALA A 107 0.71 -20.31 36.38
CA ALA A 107 -0.48 -20.97 36.90
C ALA A 107 -0.11 -22.40 37.34
N ALA A 108 -0.56 -22.75 38.56
CA ALA A 108 -0.44 -24.02 39.30
C ALA A 108 0.94 -24.34 39.90
N GLY A 109 1.13 -24.75 41.16
CA GLY A 109 0.21 -25.07 42.27
C GLY A 109 0.89 -26.05 43.26
N LYS A 110 0.33 -26.17 44.47
CA LYS A 110 0.65 -27.07 45.64
C LYS A 110 1.58 -26.50 46.72
N ALA A 111 1.41 -26.73 48.02
CA ALA A 111 0.34 -27.23 48.91
C ALA A 111 0.90 -27.16 50.35
N ALA A 112 0.07 -26.87 51.38
CA ALA A 112 -0.05 -27.63 52.66
C ALA A 112 -0.58 -26.82 53.88
N ARG A 113 -1.69 -27.34 54.44
CA ARG A 113 -2.10 -27.46 55.88
C ARG A 113 -2.40 -26.17 56.66
N SER A 114 -3.55 -26.00 57.34
CA SER A 114 -4.10 -26.86 58.41
C SER A 114 -5.65 -26.79 58.59
N LYS A 115 -6.20 -27.90 59.13
CA LYS A 115 -7.59 -28.30 59.54
C LYS A 115 -8.09 -27.62 60.87
N PRO A 116 -9.28 -27.96 61.45
CA PRO A 116 -10.66 -28.25 60.95
C PRO A 116 -11.85 -27.75 61.86
N ALA A 117 -13.10 -28.18 61.53
CA ALA A 117 -14.32 -28.35 62.38
C ALA A 117 -15.32 -27.15 62.40
N GLN A 118 -16.68 -27.26 62.35
CA GLN A 118 -17.68 -28.31 62.62
C GLN A 118 -18.95 -28.15 61.73
N SER A 119 -19.79 -29.19 61.72
CA SER A 119 -21.05 -29.47 60.97
C SER A 119 -22.36 -29.01 61.70
N PRO A 120 -23.59 -29.53 61.42
CA PRO A 120 -24.53 -29.33 60.27
C PRO A 120 -26.00 -29.02 60.71
N THR A 121 -26.93 -28.65 59.79
CA THR A 121 -28.42 -28.90 59.88
C THR A 121 -29.13 -28.45 58.58
N ARG A 122 -29.78 -29.32 57.77
CA ARG A 122 -31.23 -29.72 57.71
C ARG A 122 -32.21 -28.53 57.72
N ARG A 123 -33.16 -28.33 56.77
CA ARG A 123 -34.36 -29.14 56.38
C ARG A 123 -35.03 -28.45 55.14
N ALA A 124 -35.56 -29.17 54.15
CA ALA A 124 -37.01 -29.32 53.80
C ALA A 124 -37.93 -28.17 54.30
N SER A 125 -38.83 -27.57 53.51
CA SER A 125 -39.72 -28.08 52.45
C SER A 125 -40.08 -26.98 51.47
#